data_AF-A0A1M7YP10-F1
#
_entry.id   AF-A0A1M7YP10-F1
#
_cell.length_a   1.000
_cell.length_b   1.000
_cell.length_c   1.000
_cell.angle_alpha   90.00
_cell.angle_beta   90.00
_cell.angle_gamma   90.00
#
_symmetry.space_group_name_H-M   'P 1'
#
loop_
_entity.id
_entity.type
_entity.pdbx_description
1 polymer ?
#
loop_
_entity_poly.entity_id
_entity_poly.type
_entity_poly.pdbx_seq_one_letter_code
_entity_poly.pdbx_strand_id
1 'polypeptide(L)' 'MSVAFRNGYEAFIHKNISQILISEGHDTASVNQASDFAIDIYRNTASFGKARGGGLL' A
#
# COMPACT_ATOMS: atom_id res chain seq x y z
N MET A 1 1.97 14.47 -6.30
CA MET A 1 0.94 14.54 -5.25
C MET A 1 1.46 13.69 -4.11
N SER A 2 1.62 14.22 -2.89
CA SER A 2 2.17 13.44 -1.77
C SER A 2 1.04 12.70 -1.08
N VAL A 3 1.08 11.37 -1.04
CA VAL A 3 0.08 10.59 -0.30
C VAL A 3 0.27 10.77 1.19
N ALA A 4 -0.76 11.28 1.85
CA ALA A 4 -0.83 11.31 3.30
C ALA A 4 -1.12 9.88 3.81
N PHE A 5 -0.18 9.33 4.57
CA PHE A 5 -0.32 8.03 5.23
C PHE A 5 -1.24 8.15 6.45
N ARG A 6 -2.23 7.27 6.58
CA ARG A 6 -3.18 7.22 7.70
C ARG A 6 -2.61 6.54 8.94
N ASN A 7 -1.59 5.69 8.77
CA ASN A 7 -0.94 4.95 9.85
C ASN A 7 0.47 4.49 9.43
N GLY A 8 1.20 3.88 10.38
CA GLY A 8 2.55 3.37 10.13
C GLY A 8 2.62 2.20 9.14
N TYR A 9 1.53 1.44 8.94
CA TYR A 9 1.49 0.36 7.96
C TYR A 9 1.46 0.90 6.53
N GLU A 10 0.68 1.94 6.25
CA GLU A 10 0.66 2.58 4.93
C GLU A 10 2.04 3.15 4.57
N ALA A 11 2.72 3.80 5.52
CA ALA A 11 4.09 4.29 5.32
C ALA A 11 5.09 3.15 5.08
N PHE A 12 4.94 2.03 5.79
CA PHE A 12 5.78 0.85 5.61
C PHE A 12 5.58 0.21 4.24
N ILE A 13 4.32 0.03 3.80
CA ILE A 13 3.98 -0.53 2.48
C ILE A 13 4.56 0.32 1.37
N HIS A 14 4.31 1.64 1.41
CA HIS A 14 4.84 2.59 0.43
C HIS A 14 6.36 2.48 0.33
N LYS A 15 7.06 2.56 1.47
CA LYS A 15 8.53 2.54 1.51
C LYS A 15 9.10 1.26 0.89
N ASN A 16 8.57 0.10 1.27
CA ASN A 16 9.11 -1.18 0.79
C ASN A 16 8.86 -1.37 -0.71
N ILE A 17 7.66 -1.07 -1.19
CA ILE A 17 7.35 -1.17 -2.62
C ILE A 17 8.18 -0.20 -3.43
N SER A 18 8.31 1.04 -2.97
CA SER A 18 9.19 2.02 -3.62
C SER A 18 10.64 1.53 -3.70
N GLN A 19 11.19 0.97 -2.60
CA GLN A 19 12.56 0.46 -2.57
C GLN A 19 12.78 -0.73 -3.53
N ILE A 20 11.83 -1.65 -3.62
CA ILE A 20 11.91 -2.80 -4.55
C ILE A 20 11.94 -2.30 -5.99
N LEU A 21 10.98 -1.46 -6.37
CA LEU A 21 10.85 -0.99 -7.75
C LEU A 21 12.02 -0.10 -8.18
N ILE A 22 12.56 0.72 -7.27
CA ILE A 22 13.80 1.48 -7.52
C ILE A 22 14.98 0.53 -7.75
N SER A 23 15.10 -0.52 -6.94
CA SER A 23 16.15 -1.53 -7.10
C SER A 23 16.06 -2.29 -8.43
N GLU A 24 14.87 -2.41 -8.99
CA GLU A 24 14.62 -3.02 -10.30
C GLU A 24 14.85 -2.04 -11.47
N GLY A 25 15.14 -0.77 -11.18
CA GLY A 25 15.44 0.25 -12.19
C GLY A 25 14.21 0.92 -12.79
N HIS A 26 13.05 0.86 -12.12
CA HIS A 26 11.85 1.56 -12.57
C HIS A 26 11.97 3.08 -12.40
N ASP A 27 11.35 3.82 -13.32
CA ASP A 27 11.27 5.28 -13.24
C ASP A 27 10.50 5.74 -11.98
N THR A 28 10.91 6.90 -11.45
CA THR A 28 10.37 7.45 -10.21
C THR A 28 8.86 7.72 -10.29
N ALA A 29 8.32 8.10 -11.45
CA ALA A 29 6.88 8.30 -11.62
C ALA A 29 6.11 6.98 -11.51
N SER A 30 6.60 5.93 -12.17
CA SER A 30 6.02 4.58 -12.10
C SER A 30 6.10 3.98 -10.69
N VAL A 31 7.23 4.18 -10.00
CA VAL A 31 7.44 3.76 -8.62
C VAL A 31 6.41 4.40 -7.69
N ASN A 32 6.22 5.72 -7.81
CA ASN A 32 5.26 6.45 -6.98
C ASN A 32 3.83 5.97 -7.25
N GLN A 33 3.44 5.83 -8.53
CA GLN A 33 2.11 5.35 -8.89
C GLN A 33 1.82 3.94 -8.37
N ALA A 34 2.79 3.02 -8.47
CA ALA A 34 2.64 1.66 -7.98
C ALA A 34 2.56 1.61 -6.44
N SER A 35 3.35 2.45 -5.76
CA SER A 35 3.34 2.56 -4.30
C SER A 35 2.02 3.14 -3.78
N ASP A 36 1.47 4.16 -4.46
CA ASP A 36 0.15 4.73 -4.16
C ASP A 36 -0.98 3.73 -4.40
N PHE A 37 -0.92 3.00 -5.52
CA PHE A 37 -1.88 1.95 -5.83
C PHE A 37 -1.89 0.84 -4.77
N ALA A 38 -0.71 0.43 -4.28
CA ALA A 38 -0.62 -0.58 -3.23
C ALA A 38 -1.23 -0.13 -1.90
N ILE A 39 -1.10 1.15 -1.54
CA ILE A 39 -1.81 1.72 -0.39
C ILE A 39 -3.32 1.70 -0.61
N ASP A 40 -3.78 2.05 -1.80
CA ASP A 40 -5.20 2.02 -2.13
C ASP A 40 -5.78 0.59 -1.99
N ILE A 41 -5.07 -0.41 -2.53
CA ILE A 41 -5.41 -1.81 -2.35
C ILE A 41 -5.41 -2.18 -0.87
N TYR A 42 -4.39 -1.81 -0.09
CA TYR A 42 -4.34 -2.08 1.34
C TYR A 42 -5.55 -1.47 2.07
N ARG A 43 -5.93 -0.23 1.78
CA ARG A 43 -7.10 0.43 2.40
C ARG A 43 -8.40 -0.30 2.09
N ASN A 44 -8.58 -0.71 0.83
CA ASN A 44 -9.79 -1.41 0.39
C ASN A 44 -9.82 -2.86 0.89
N THR A 45 -8.70 -3.59 0.84
CA THR A 45 -8.61 -5.00 1.25
C THR A 45 -8.55 -5.21 2.76
N ALA A 46 -7.86 -4.34 3.53
CA ALA A 46 -7.89 -4.38 4.99
C ALA A 46 -9.30 -4.10 5.53
N SER A 47 -10.10 -3.32 4.80
CA SER A 47 -11.52 -3.13 5.10
C SER A 47 -12.35 -4.40 4.89
N PHE A 48 -12.04 -5.23 3.87
CA PHE A 48 -12.64 -6.56 3.72
C PHE A 48 -12.24 -7.53 4.84
N GLY A 49 -11.02 -7.40 5.39
CA GLY A 49 -10.57 -8.17 6.57
C GLY A 49 -11.35 -7.85 7.86
N LYS A 50 -11.83 -6.61 8.02
CA LYS A 50 -12.71 -6.24 9.16
C LYS A 50 -14.16 -6.71 8.99
N ALA A 51 -14.62 -6.94 7.76
CA ALA A 51 -15.96 -7.49 7.51
C ALA A 51 -16.06 -9.00 7.84
N ARG A 52 -14.93 -9.69 8.05
CA ARG A 52 -14.91 -11.12 8.41
C ARG A 52 -14.59 -11.39 9.88
N GLY A 53 -14.89 -10.41 10.74
CA GLY A 53 -15.03 -10.58 12.19
C GLY A 53 -16.44 -11.02 12.61
N GLY A 54 -17.13 -11.80 11.77
CA GLY A 54 -18.49 -12.29 12.03
C GLY A 54 -18.59 -13.78 11.73
N GLY A 55 -18.26 -14.60 12.74
CA GLY A 55 -18.71 -15.98 12.91
C GLY A 55 -18.40 -17.00 11.81
N LEU A 56 -17.40 -17.85 12.04
CA LEU A 56 -17.61 -19.29 11.90
C LEU A 56 -16.82 -19.98 13.02
N LEU A 57 -17.51 -20.15 14.15
CA LEU A 57 -17.32 -21.29 15.04
C LEU A 57 -17.84 -22.55 14.32
#